data_AF-A0A2E3W123-F1
#
_entry.id   AF-A0A2E3W123-F1
#
_cell.length_a   1.000
_cell.length_b   1.000
_cell.length_c   1.000
_cell.angle_alpha   90.00
_cell.angle_beta   90.00
_cell.angle_gamma   90.00
#
_symmetry.space_group_name_H-M   'P 1'
#
loop_
_entity.id
_entity.type
_entity.pdbx_description
1 polymer ?
#
loop_
_entity_poly.entity_id
_entity_poly.type
_entity_poly.pdbx_seq_one_letter_code
_entity_poly.pdbx_strand_id
1 'polypeptide(L)'
;MKMFQIALMVALMFLVSCASGNRETAAHHHHVTECGGNGCEMRENRCGMKNCSMETCKMYEGQCAYSVAHGDVHVKGSKEHKLVHDGHVYFFSSEEKMNKFKKDIEENAQKANENWEAFKWQQWR
;
A
#
# COMPACT_ATOMS: atom_id res chain seq x y z
N MET A 1 2.47 -45.74 -37.81
CA MET A 1 1.35 -44.76 -37.76
C MET A 1 0.95 -44.33 -36.34
N LYS A 2 1.03 -45.18 -35.30
CA LYS A 2 0.72 -44.79 -33.91
C LYS A 2 1.75 -43.87 -33.22
N MET A 3 3.03 -43.94 -33.58
CA MET A 3 4.08 -43.07 -32.99
C MET A 3 3.93 -41.59 -33.36
N PHE A 4 3.44 -41.27 -34.56
CA PHE A 4 3.22 -39.88 -34.97
C PHE A 4 2.06 -39.21 -34.22
N GLN A 5 1.04 -39.98 -33.81
CA GLN A 5 -0.07 -39.43 -33.04
C GLN A 5 0.29 -39.16 -31.58
N ILE A 6 1.17 -39.97 -30.99
CA ILE A 6 1.69 -39.74 -29.63
C ILE A 6 2.56 -38.48 -29.61
N ALA A 7 3.40 -38.27 -30.64
CA ALA A 7 4.20 -37.05 -30.76
C ALA A 7 3.35 -35.78 -30.89
N LEU A 8 2.24 -35.84 -31.63
CA LEU A 8 1.31 -34.71 -31.79
C LEU A 8 0.59 -34.34 -30.48
N MET A 9 0.24 -35.34 -29.65
CA MET A 9 -0.41 -35.10 -28.37
C MET A 9 0.53 -34.51 -27.30
N VAL A 10 1.80 -34.89 -27.30
CA VAL A 10 2.79 -34.30 -26.37
C VAL A 10 3.11 -32.86 -26.74
N ALA A 11 3.13 -32.52 -28.04
CA ALA A 11 3.37 -31.14 -28.49
C ALA A 11 2.27 -30.15 -28.09
N LEU A 12 1.03 -30.61 -27.97
CA LEU A 12 -0.12 -29.75 -27.58
C LEU A 12 -0.17 -29.45 -26.08
N MET A 13 0.53 -30.21 -25.23
CA MET A 13 0.58 -29.96 -23.77
C MET A 13 1.53 -28.83 -23.37
N PHE A 14 2.40 -28.35 -24.27
CA PHE A 14 3.35 -27.27 -23.97
C PHE A 14 2.87 -25.85 -24.31
N LEU A 15 1.67 -25.69 -24.89
CA LEU A 15 1.14 -24.38 -25.28
C LEU A 15 0.22 -23.72 -24.23
N VAL A 16 0.02 -24.36 -23.07
CA VAL A 16 -0.74 -23.78 -21.96
C VAL A 16 0.21 -23.43 -20.81
N SER A 17 1.25 -22.65 -21.10
CA SER A 17 1.92 -21.87 -20.05
C SER A 17 1.22 -20.53 -19.99
N CYS A 18 0.43 -20.39 -18.93
CA CYS A 18 -0.53 -19.34 -18.71
C CYS A 18 0.06 -17.94 -18.92
N ALA A 19 -0.63 -17.14 -19.74
CA ALA A 19 -0.65 -15.70 -19.56
C ALA A 19 -1.27 -15.41 -18.18
N SER A 20 -0.44 -15.42 -17.13
CA SER A 20 -0.78 -14.75 -15.88
C SER A 20 -0.76 -13.26 -16.17
N GLY A 21 -1.92 -12.74 -16.55
CA GLY A 21 -2.14 -11.31 -16.65
C GLY A 21 -1.70 -10.64 -15.36
N ASN A 22 -1.11 -9.45 -15.50
CA ASN A 22 -0.87 -8.54 -14.39
C ASN A 22 -2.18 -8.38 -13.62
N ARG A 23 -2.32 -9.10 -12.50
CA ARG A 23 -3.31 -8.75 -11.50
C ARG A 23 -2.66 -7.65 -10.70
N GLU A 24 -2.89 -6.42 -11.15
CA GLU A 24 -2.99 -5.27 -10.25
C GLU A 24 -4.17 -5.55 -9.31
N THR A 25 -3.99 -6.50 -8.39
CA THR A 25 -4.64 -6.36 -7.10
C THR A 25 -3.77 -5.36 -6.37
N ALA A 26 -4.11 -4.07 -6.50
CA ALA A 26 -3.73 -3.10 -5.49
C ALA A 26 -4.17 -3.71 -4.15
N ALA A 27 -3.20 -4.28 -3.44
CA ALA A 27 -3.40 -4.85 -2.13
C ALA A 27 -3.68 -3.65 -1.22
N HIS A 28 -4.94 -3.25 -1.09
CA HIS A 28 -5.33 -2.32 -0.05
C HIS A 28 -5.34 -3.11 1.26
N HIS A 29 -4.33 -2.88 2.09
CA HIS A 29 -4.28 -3.44 3.43
C HIS A 29 -5.16 -2.59 4.35
N HIS A 30 -6.06 -3.20 5.11
CA HIS A 30 -6.82 -2.47 6.13
C HIS A 30 -5.92 -2.20 7.35
N HIS A 31 -5.72 -0.93 7.71
CA HIS A 31 -5.19 -0.59 9.02
C HIS A 31 -6.27 -0.85 10.07
N VAL A 32 -5.97 -1.72 11.03
CA VAL A 32 -6.73 -1.80 12.28
C VAL A 32 -6.41 -0.55 13.09
N THR A 33 -7.30 0.43 13.05
CA THR A 33 -7.41 1.43 14.09
C THR A 33 -8.82 1.33 14.63
N GLU A 34 -8.94 1.01 15.92
CA GLU A 34 -10.25 0.96 16.56
C GLU A 34 -11.01 2.26 16.29
N CYS A 35 -12.33 2.16 16.03
CA CYS A 35 -13.34 2.83 16.86
C CYS A 35 -14.78 2.61 16.37
N GLY A 36 -15.48 1.71 17.05
CA GLY A 36 -16.85 1.91 17.51
C GLY A 36 -16.89 1.45 18.97
N GLY A 37 -17.75 2.01 19.83
CA GLY A 37 -17.83 1.64 21.25
C GLY A 37 -18.15 0.15 21.53
N ASN A 38 -18.32 -0.63 20.45
CA ASN A 38 -18.73 -2.03 20.35
C ASN A 38 -18.14 -2.68 19.08
N GLY A 39 -16.98 -2.22 18.59
CA GLY A 39 -16.23 -2.84 17.50
C GLY A 39 -16.36 -2.14 16.14
N CYS A 40 -15.36 -2.37 15.28
CA CYS A 40 -15.24 -1.73 13.96
C CYS A 40 -16.20 -2.36 12.94
N GLU A 41 -17.28 -1.66 12.60
CA GLU A 41 -17.99 -1.94 11.35
C GLU A 41 -17.17 -1.39 10.17
N MET A 42 -16.46 -2.29 9.49
CA MET A 42 -15.81 -2.01 8.21
C MET A 42 -16.88 -1.68 7.17
N ARG A 43 -16.99 -0.41 6.77
CA ARG A 43 -17.76 -0.01 5.60
C ARG A 43 -16.81 0.75 4.66
N GLU A 44 -16.62 0.22 3.45
CA GLU A 44 -15.86 0.86 2.36
C GLU A 44 -16.19 2.36 2.28
N ASN A 45 -15.17 3.19 2.08
CA ASN A 45 -15.28 4.64 1.84
C ASN A 45 -15.86 5.50 2.97
N ARG A 46 -15.77 5.07 4.24
CA ARG A 46 -16.19 5.89 5.39
C ARG A 46 -15.05 6.19 6.36
N CYS A 47 -14.01 6.85 5.88
CA CYS A 47 -13.33 7.83 6.72
C CYS A 47 -14.31 9.01 6.88
N GLY A 48 -15.10 9.00 7.95
CA GLY A 48 -16.08 10.05 8.24
C GLY A 48 -15.36 11.36 8.57
N MET A 49 -15.00 12.12 7.54
CA MET A 49 -14.19 13.35 7.59
C MET A 49 -14.65 14.40 8.62
N LYS A 50 -15.89 14.30 9.12
CA LYS A 50 -16.44 15.23 10.14
C LYS A 50 -15.97 14.91 11.57
N ASN A 51 -15.60 13.67 11.88
CA ASN A 51 -15.24 13.25 13.25
C ASN A 51 -13.83 12.68 13.37
N CYS A 52 -13.12 12.46 12.26
CA CYS A 52 -11.71 12.07 12.29
C CYS A 52 -10.83 13.32 12.46
N SER A 53 -10.18 13.45 13.62
CA SER A 53 -9.15 14.47 13.81
C SER A 53 -7.96 14.15 12.89
N MET A 54 -7.23 15.17 12.40
CA MET A 54 -6.02 14.94 11.59
C MET A 54 -4.99 14.01 12.27
N GLU A 55 -5.09 13.85 13.59
CA GLU A 55 -4.22 12.99 14.39
C GLU A 55 -4.58 11.50 14.27
N THR A 56 -5.86 11.17 14.11
CA THR A 56 -6.34 9.77 14.00
C THR A 56 -6.22 9.19 12.59
N CYS A 57 -6.08 10.03 11.56
CA CYS A 57 -5.86 9.60 10.16
C CYS A 57 -4.39 9.72 9.71
N LYS A 58 -3.47 10.01 10.63
CA LYS A 58 -2.06 10.22 10.33
C LYS A 58 -1.37 8.91 9.96
N MET A 59 -0.80 8.87 8.77
CA MET A 59 -0.01 7.72 8.32
C MET A 59 1.38 7.71 8.92
N TYR A 60 1.90 6.50 9.11
CA TYR A 60 3.28 6.23 9.52
C TYR A 60 3.70 7.01 10.75
N GLU A 61 2.79 7.21 11.71
CA GLU A 61 3.01 8.01 12.92
C GLU A 61 3.51 9.46 12.68
N GLY A 62 3.36 9.99 11.46
CA GLY A 62 3.85 11.30 11.06
C GLY A 62 5.27 11.32 10.51
N GLN A 63 5.84 10.17 10.19
CA GLN A 63 7.06 10.09 9.39
C GLN A 63 6.81 10.60 7.97
N CYS A 64 7.90 10.96 7.30
CA CYS A 64 7.87 11.39 5.92
C CYS A 64 7.49 10.20 5.05
N ALA A 65 6.28 10.21 4.49
CA ALA A 65 5.74 9.11 3.70
C ALA A 65 6.65 8.73 2.52
N TYR A 66 7.26 9.72 1.86
CA TYR A 66 8.21 9.46 0.78
C TYR A 66 9.51 8.80 1.27
N SER A 67 10.06 9.22 2.42
CA SER A 67 11.23 8.54 3.00
C SER A 67 10.89 7.10 3.39
N VAL A 68 9.72 6.88 4.02
CA VAL A 68 9.21 5.55 4.36
C VAL A 68 9.06 4.68 3.09
N ALA A 69 8.53 5.22 2.00
CA ALA A 69 8.46 4.51 0.71
C ALA A 69 9.83 4.07 0.15
N HIS A 70 10.90 4.75 0.55
CA HIS A 70 12.27 4.48 0.11
C HIS A 70 13.11 3.80 1.20
N GLY A 71 12.47 3.24 2.23
CA GLY A 71 13.11 2.42 3.27
C GLY A 71 13.67 3.21 4.46
N ASP A 72 13.53 4.54 4.48
CA ASP A 72 13.97 5.37 5.60
C ASP A 72 12.77 5.79 6.47
N VAL A 73 12.57 5.04 7.56
CA VAL A 73 11.42 5.19 8.47
C VAL A 73 11.65 6.22 9.60
N HIS A 74 12.84 6.82 9.68
CA HIS A 74 13.22 7.68 10.79
C HIS A 74 13.06 9.18 10.48
N VAL A 75 12.85 9.53 9.21
CA VAL A 75 12.69 10.93 8.79
C VAL A 75 11.30 11.43 9.14
N LYS A 76 11.21 12.42 10.03
CA LYS A 76 9.94 13.06 10.39
C LYS A 76 9.37 13.91 9.25
N GLY A 77 8.06 13.88 9.09
CA GLY A 77 7.33 14.81 8.23
C GLY A 77 7.04 16.15 8.93
N SER A 78 6.82 17.20 8.15
CA SER A 78 6.42 18.53 8.62
C SER A 78 4.91 18.71 8.47
N LYS A 79 4.27 19.37 9.43
CA LYS A 79 2.83 19.75 9.35
C LYS A 79 2.53 20.71 8.20
N GLU A 80 3.55 21.44 7.73
CA GLU A 80 3.46 22.36 6.60
C GLU A 80 3.41 21.64 5.24
N HIS A 81 3.89 20.40 5.18
CA HIS A 81 3.92 19.60 3.97
C HIS A 81 3.11 18.33 4.20
N LYS A 82 1.82 18.41 3.88
CA LYS A 82 0.87 17.30 4.05
C LYS A 82 0.03 17.07 2.79
N LEU A 83 -0.33 15.81 2.60
CA LEU A 83 -1.23 15.36 1.55
C LEU A 83 -2.34 14.52 2.17
N VAL A 84 -3.58 14.83 1.82
CA VAL A 84 -4.72 13.98 2.15
C VAL A 84 -5.06 13.16 0.92
N HIS A 85 -5.06 11.83 1.04
CA HIS A 85 -5.43 10.90 -0.01
C HIS A 85 -6.08 9.67 0.59
N ASP A 86 -7.17 9.20 0.00
CA ASP A 86 -7.96 8.05 0.50
C ASP A 86 -8.31 8.13 2.00
N GLY A 87 -8.64 9.32 2.50
CA GLY A 87 -8.94 9.53 3.92
C GLY A 87 -7.74 9.46 4.88
N HIS A 88 -6.54 9.31 4.35
CA HIS A 88 -5.28 9.26 5.10
C HIS A 88 -4.51 10.59 4.98
N VAL A 89 -3.78 10.95 6.03
CA VAL A 89 -2.91 12.13 6.05
C VAL A 89 -1.45 11.70 6.02
N TYR A 90 -0.78 12.01 4.91
CA TYR A 90 0.65 11.78 4.72
C TYR A 90 1.41 13.08 5.01
N PHE A 91 2.48 12.99 5.80
CA PHE A 91 3.38 14.11 6.07
C PHE A 91 4.69 13.94 5.28
N PHE A 92 5.36 15.05 4.98
CA PHE A 92 6.60 15.06 4.19
C PHE A 92 7.64 15.97 4.82
N SER A 93 8.92 15.61 4.73
CA SER A 93 10.00 16.43 5.30
C SER A 93 10.31 17.68 4.46
N SER A 94 9.84 17.72 3.21
CA SER A 94 9.96 18.86 2.31
C SER A 94 8.84 18.85 1.26
N GLU A 95 8.58 20.01 0.66
CA GLU A 95 7.66 20.14 -0.48
C GLU A 95 8.11 19.29 -1.67
N GLU A 96 9.41 19.20 -1.94
CA GLU A 96 9.96 18.38 -3.03
C GLU A 96 9.56 16.91 -2.88
N LYS A 97 9.69 16.34 -1.67
CA LYS A 97 9.31 14.96 -1.39
C LYS A 97 7.80 14.75 -1.50
N MET A 98 7.00 15.72 -1.06
CA MET A 98 5.54 15.69 -1.27
C MET A 98 5.22 15.63 -2.76
N ASN A 99 5.87 16.45 -3.59
CA ASN A 99 5.63 16.49 -5.03
C ASN A 99 6.11 15.22 -5.73
N LYS A 100 7.21 14.61 -5.29
CA LYS A 100 7.65 13.30 -5.78
C LYS A 100 6.64 12.20 -5.42
N PHE A 101 6.14 12.19 -4.19
CA PHE A 101 5.13 11.23 -3.75
C PHE A 101 3.83 11.34 -4.56
N LYS A 102 3.39 12.56 -4.87
CA LYS A 102 2.17 12.83 -5.65
C LYS A 102 2.20 12.31 -7.09
N LYS A 103 3.39 12.12 -7.69
CA LYS A 103 3.49 11.66 -9.08
C LYS A 103 2.93 10.25 -9.24
N ASP A 104 3.25 9.38 -8.29
CA ASP A 104 2.89 7.96 -8.30
C ASP A 104 2.31 7.59 -6.93
N ILE A 105 1.17 8.20 -6.58
CA ILE A 105 0.66 8.19 -5.20
C ILE A 105 0.35 6.77 -4.69
N GLU A 106 -0.25 5.93 -5.54
CA GLU A 106 -0.60 4.55 -5.20
C GLU A 106 0.64 3.70 -4.98
N GLU A 107 1.61 3.77 -5.89
CA GLU A 107 2.87 3.01 -5.79
C GLU A 107 3.69 3.44 -4.58
N ASN A 108 3.80 4.75 -4.34
CA ASN A 108 4.54 5.26 -3.18
C ASN A 108 3.84 4.93 -1.86
N ALA A 109 2.50 4.96 -1.81
CA ALA A 109 1.74 4.55 -0.64
C ALA A 109 1.91 3.05 -0.36
N GLN A 110 1.83 2.20 -1.39
CA GLN A 110 2.06 0.76 -1.25
C GLN A 110 3.45 0.46 -0.70
N LYS A 111 4.52 1.01 -1.31
CA LYS A 111 5.90 0.82 -0.82
C LYS A 111 6.07 1.31 0.62
N ALA A 112 5.47 2.44 0.95
CA ALA A 112 5.53 2.97 2.31
C ALA A 112 4.83 2.04 3.31
N ASN A 113 3.67 1.47 2.96
CA ASN A 113 2.99 0.48 3.79
C ASN A 113 3.86 -0.75 4.03
N GLU A 114 4.44 -1.33 2.97
CA GLU A 114 5.31 -2.51 3.06
C GLU A 114 6.52 -2.26 3.99
N ASN A 115 7.22 -1.14 3.78
CA ASN A 115 8.38 -0.78 4.61
C ASN A 115 7.99 -0.46 6.05
N TRP A 116 6.83 0.17 6.26
CA TRP A 116 6.33 0.51 7.59
C TRP A 116 5.96 -0.73 8.39
N GLU A 117 5.24 -1.68 7.78
CA GLU A 117 4.93 -2.95 8.42
C GLU A 117 6.21 -3.71 8.78
N ALA A 118 7.17 -3.80 7.84
CA ALA A 118 8.45 -4.46 8.09
C ALA A 118 9.21 -3.84 9.28
N PHE A 119 9.22 -2.51 9.40
CA PHE A 119 9.82 -1.81 10.55
C PHE A 119 9.11 -2.17 11.86
N LYS A 120 7.77 -2.13 11.89
CA LYS A 120 7.01 -2.50 13.10
C LYS A 120 7.35 -3.91 13.55
N TRP A 121 7.37 -4.90 12.66
CA TRP A 121 7.70 -6.29 13.01
C TRP A 121 9.10 -6.45 13.63
N GLN A 122 10.06 -5.59 13.29
CA GLN A 122 11.39 -5.59 13.91
C GLN A 122 11.36 -5.09 15.36
N GLN A 123 10.41 -4.22 15.72
CA GLN A 123 10.30 -3.70 17.09
C GLN A 123 9.73 -4.71 18.09
N TRP A 124 9.07 -5.77 17.62
CA TRP A 124 8.49 -6.84 18.46
C TRP A 124 9.42 -8.05 18.62
N ARG A 125 10.68 -7.93 18.21
CA ARG A 125 11.71 -8.96 18.32
C ARG A 125 12.78 -8.53 19.32
#